data_AF-A0A7X3V4D7-F1
#
_entry.id   AF-A0A7X3V4D7-F1
#
_cell.length_a   1.000
_cell.length_b   1.000
_cell.length_c   1.000
_cell.angle_alpha   90.00
_cell.angle_beta   90.00
_cell.angle_gamma   90.00
#
_symmetry.space_group_name_H-M   'P 1'
#
loop_
_entity.id
_entity.type
_entity.pdbx_description
1 polymer ?
#
loop_
_entity_poly.entity_id
_entity_poly.type
_entity_poly.pdbx_seq_one_letter_code
_entity_poly.pdbx_strand_id
1 'polypeptide(L)' 'KVVNLGQDADTTGAIFGQIAGAHYGVESIPAEWRQRLTMSAEITSMADRLHDQTLQA' A
#
# COMPACT_ATOMS: atom_id res chain seq x y z
N LYS A 1 8.86 -13.16 -0.53
CA LYS A 1 9.84 -12.76 -1.58
C LYS A 1 9.08 -12.40 -2.85
N VAL A 2 8.39 -11.25 -2.87
CA VAL A 2 7.70 -10.77 -4.09
C VAL A 2 8.59 -9.79 -4.83
N VAL A 3 9.21 -8.85 -4.11
CA VAL A 3 10.07 -7.80 -4.66
C VAL A 3 11.50 -8.24 -5.03
N ASN A 4 11.88 -9.49 -4.75
CA ASN A 4 13.24 -10.01 -4.94
C ASN A 4 13.35 -11.01 -6.10
N LEU A 5 12.42 -10.95 -7.07
CA LEU A 5 12.33 -11.91 -8.20
C LEU A 5 12.86 -11.36 -9.54
N GLY A 6 13.36 -10.12 -9.57
CA GLY A 6 14.26 -9.63 -10.62
C GLY A 6 13.67 -9.29 -12.00
N GLN A 7 12.35 -9.41 -12.23
CA GLN A 7 11.73 -9.02 -13.51
C GLN A 7 10.60 -7.99 -13.37
N ASP A 8 9.44 -8.38 -12.82
CA ASP A 8 8.24 -7.52 -12.64
C ASP A 8 7.88 -7.38 -11.15
N ALA A 9 8.94 -7.21 -10.36
CA ALA A 9 8.90 -7.19 -8.90
C ALA A 9 8.12 -5.98 -8.36
N ASP A 10 8.07 -4.90 -9.11
CA ASP A 10 7.33 -3.67 -8.82
C ASP A 10 5.82 -3.84 -9.07
N THR A 11 5.40 -4.34 -10.24
CA THR A 11 3.97 -4.58 -10.51
C THR A 11 3.42 -5.69 -9.62
N THR A 12 4.15 -6.81 -9.50
CA THR A 12 3.76 -7.91 -8.60
C THR A 12 3.74 -7.44 -7.15
N GLY A 13 4.73 -6.62 -6.76
CA GLY A 13 4.82 -6.01 -5.43
C GLY A 13 3.65 -5.08 -5.14
N ALA A 14 3.24 -4.26 -6.10
CA ALA A 14 2.12 -3.34 -5.96
C ALA A 14 0.78 -4.09 -5.81
N ILE A 15 0.52 -5.09 -6.66
CA ILE A 15 -0.71 -5.89 -6.60
C ILE A 15 -0.78 -6.68 -5.28
N PHE A 16 0.30 -7.39 -4.95
CA PHE A 16 0.36 -8.16 -3.70
C PHE A 16 0.22 -7.23 -2.48
N GLY A 17 0.89 -6.09 -2.50
CA GLY A 17 0.88 -5.10 -1.43
C GLY A 17 -0.50 -4.52 -1.15
N GLN A 18 -1.34 -4.31 -2.18
CA GLN A 18 -2.72 -3.86 -1.99
C GLN A 18 -3.55 -4.87 -1.21
N ILE A 19 -3.51 -6.15 -1.60
CA ILE A 19 -4.26 -7.23 -0.95
C ILE A 19 -3.74 -7.44 0.48
N ALA A 20 -2.42 -7.52 0.64
CA ALA A 20 -1.80 -7.70 1.95
C ALA A 20 -2.09 -6.50 2.87
N GLY A 21 -2.04 -5.27 2.36
CA GLY A 21 -2.34 -4.05 3.12
C GLY A 21 -3.80 -3.98 3.56
N ALA A 22 -4.75 -4.39 2.71
CA ALA A 22 -6.16 -4.47 3.07
C ALA A 22 -6.43 -5.52 4.15
N HIS A 23 -5.69 -6.63 4.14
CA HIS A 23 -5.89 -7.72 5.10
C HIS A 23 -5.16 -7.51 6.44
N TYR A 24 -3.90 -7.07 6.41
CA TYR A 24 -3.04 -6.93 7.59
C TYR A 24 -2.98 -5.50 8.16
N GLY A 25 -3.48 -4.51 7.43
CA GLY A 25 -3.46 -3.10 7.83
C GLY A 25 -2.10 -2.42 7.63
N VAL A 26 -2.11 -1.08 7.52
CA VAL A 26 -0.90 -0.28 7.27
C VAL A 26 0.14 -0.37 8.39
N GLU A 27 -0.30 -0.59 9.64
CA GLU A 27 0.58 -0.72 10.80
C GLU A 27 1.41 -2.03 10.78
N SER A 28 1.05 -3.00 9.93
CA SER A 28 1.86 -4.20 9.71
C SER A 28 3.10 -3.93 8.84
N ILE A 29 3.17 -2.77 8.19
CA ILE A 29 4.32 -2.36 7.37
C ILE A 29 5.35 -1.65 8.28
N PRO A 30 6.64 -2.06 8.24
CA PRO A 30 7.68 -1.41 9.03
C PRO A 30 7.66 0.12 8.88
N ALA A 31 7.69 0.85 10.02
CA ALA A 31 7.59 2.31 10.03
C ALA A 31 8.70 2.98 9.21
N GLU A 32 9.91 2.42 9.25
CA GLU A 32 11.05 2.87 8.43
C GLU A 32 10.79 2.79 6.92
N TRP A 33 9.97 1.85 6.45
CA TRP A 33 9.61 1.74 5.04
C TRP A 33 8.56 2.76 4.67
N ARG A 34 7.55 2.95 5.55
CA ARG A 34 6.51 3.97 5.38
C ARG A 34 7.11 5.38 5.31
N GLN A 35 8.08 5.69 6.17
CA GLN A 35 8.76 6.99 6.19
C GLN A 35 9.59 7.29 4.94
N ARG A 36 9.98 6.26 4.18
CA ARG A 36 10.76 6.41 2.95
C ARG A 36 9.90 6.39 1.68
N LEU A 37 8.58 6.22 1.81
CA LEU A 37 7.66 6.15 0.69
C LEU A 37 7.48 7.54 0.06
N THR A 38 7.86 7.67 -1.21
CA THR A 38 7.57 8.85 -2.01
C THR A 38 6.05 9.04 -2.13
N MET A 39 5.57 10.28 -1.98
CA MET A 39 4.15 10.64 -2.01
C MET A 39 3.30 9.97 -0.92
N SER A 40 3.90 9.61 0.23
CA SER A 40 3.16 8.92 1.31
C SER A 40 1.91 9.69 1.74
N ALA A 41 1.98 11.03 1.84
CA ALA A 41 0.85 11.84 2.30
C ALA A 41 -0.31 11.83 1.28
N GLU A 42 0.01 11.94 -0.01
CA GLU A 42 -0.95 11.93 -1.10
C GLU A 42 -1.62 10.56 -1.24
N ILE A 43 -0.84 9.48 -1.11
CA ILE A 43 -1.35 8.10 -1.14
C ILE A 43 -2.31 7.86 0.03
N THR A 44 -1.93 8.28 1.25
CA THR A 44 -2.82 8.17 2.43
C THR A 44 -4.11 8.96 2.22
N SER A 45 -4.02 10.22 1.80
CA SER A 45 -5.19 11.05 1.53
C SER A 45 -6.12 10.44 0.47
N MET A 46 -5.57 9.78 -0.55
CA MET A 46 -6.37 9.10 -1.56
C MET A 46 -7.05 7.85 -0.99
N ALA A 47 -6.36 7.07 -0.17
CA ALA A 47 -6.92 5.91 0.51
C ALA A 47 -8.09 6.29 1.43
N ASP A 48 -7.93 7.36 2.22
CA ASP A 48 -8.99 7.86 3.11
C ASP A 48 -10.23 8.26 2.32
N ARG A 49 -10.06 9.02 1.22
CA ARG A 49 -11.19 9.40 0.35
C ARG A 49 -11.91 8.21 -0.29
N LEU A 50 -11.16 7.20 -0.73
CA LEU A 50 -11.75 5.97 -1.29
C LEU A 50 -12.54 5.19 -0.23
N HIS A 51 -12.01 5.13 0.99
CA HIS A 51 -12.69 4.49 2.11
C HIS A 51 -13.99 5.23 2.48
N ASP A 52 -13.93 6.55 2.62
CA ASP A 52 -15.09 7.39 2.92
C ASP A 52 -16.19 7.26 1.86
N GLN A 53 -15.81 7.24 0.57
CA GLN A 53 -16.75 7.03 -0.53
C GLN A 53 -17.44 5.66 -0.45
N THR A 54 -16.73 4.62 0.01
CA THR A 54 -17.30 3.28 0.18
C THR A 54 -18.30 3.22 1.33
N LEU A 55 -18.11 4.03 2.38
CA LEU A 55 -19.04 4.11 3.52
C LEU A 55 -20.27 4.98 3.25
N GLN A 56 -20.22 5.82 2.21
CA GLN A 56 -21.34 6.69 1.79
C GLN A 56 -22.25 6.04 0.73
N ALA A 57 -21.88 4.88 0.19
CA ALA A 57 -22.64 4.11 -0.80
C ALA A 57 -23.46 2.99 -0.13
#